data_AF-A0A419G197-F1
#
_entry.id   AF-A0A419G197-F1
#
_cell.length_a   1.000
_cell.length_b   1.000
_cell.length_c   1.000
_cell.angle_alpha   90.00
_cell.angle_beta   90.00
_cell.angle_gamma   90.00
#
_symmetry.space_group_name_H-M   'P 1'
#
loop_
_entity.id
_entity.type
_entity.pdbx_description
1 polymer ?
#
loop_
_entity_poly.entity_id
_entity_poly.type
_entity_poly.pdbx_seq_one_letter_code
_entity_poly.pdbx_strand_id
1 'polypeptide(L)'
;MWLFTEFGFFSIVRKPGDSCLTVRARVEADLDALRRYAPGLSETVAGAGTDYPYRACISPDDLGPALAEVVQAIDYGNFKQRVAANQGPGRETVYH
;
A
#
# COMPACT_ATOMS: atom_id res chain seq x y z
N MET A 1 -4.91 -3.26 9.60
CA MET A 1 -4.22 -1.96 9.75
C MET A 1 -4.48 -1.09 8.53
N TRP A 2 -4.49 0.23 8.71
CA TRP A 2 -4.31 1.17 7.60
C TRP A 2 -2.86 1.61 7.55
N LEU A 3 -2.34 1.75 6.33
CA LEU A 3 -0.97 2.17 6.09
C LEU A 3 -0.98 3.30 5.05
N PHE A 4 -0.44 4.44 5.45
CA PHE A 4 -0.20 5.58 4.58
C PHE A 4 1.30 5.66 4.29
N THR A 5 1.64 5.80 3.01
CA THR A 5 3.02 5.91 2.53
C THR A 5 3.09 7.06 1.54
N GLU A 6 4.30 7.52 1.24
CA GLU A 6 4.51 8.54 0.20
C GLU A 6 4.07 8.09 -1.20
N PHE A 7 3.83 6.78 -1.40
CA PHE A 7 3.51 6.17 -2.69
C PHE A 7 2.14 5.49 -2.74
N GLY A 8 1.34 5.49 -1.66
CA GLY A 8 0.03 4.85 -1.67
C GLY A 8 -0.65 4.73 -0.31
N PHE A 9 -1.93 4.35 -0.36
CA PHE A 9 -2.77 4.08 0.81
C PHE A 9 -3.31 2.64 0.79
N PHE A 10 -3.12 1.92 1.89
CA PHE A 10 -3.46 0.50 1.97
C PHE A 10 -4.30 0.18 3.20
N SER A 11 -5.23 -0.76 3.01
CA SER A 11 -5.90 -1.45 4.11
C SER A 11 -5.51 -2.91 4.12
N ILE A 12 -4.70 -3.30 5.10
CA ILE A 12 -4.08 -4.62 5.19
C ILE A 12 -4.76 -5.41 6.30
N VAL A 13 -5.31 -6.58 5.95
CA VAL A 13 -6.09 -7.43 6.86
C VAL A 13 -5.71 -8.90 6.68
N ARG A 14 -5.91 -9.70 7.72
CA ARG A 14 -5.96 -11.16 7.63
C ARG A 14 -7.41 -11.58 7.82
N LYS A 15 -7.99 -12.32 6.86
CA LYS A 15 -9.32 -12.90 7.07
C LYS A 15 -9.21 -14.21 7.87
N PRO A 16 -10.27 -14.62 8.58
CA PRO A 16 -10.29 -15.92 9.25
C PRO A 16 -10.00 -17.06 8.25
N GLY A 17 -9.01 -17.88 8.56
CA GLY A 17 -8.59 -19.02 7.72
C GLY A 17 -7.51 -18.71 6.67
N ASP A 18 -7.20 -17.44 6.40
CA ASP A 18 -6.16 -17.09 5.42
C ASP A 18 -4.75 -17.21 6.04
N SER A 19 -3.83 -17.86 5.31
CA SER A 19 -2.41 -17.90 5.63
C SER A 19 -1.67 -16.61 5.23
N CYS A 20 -2.18 -15.89 4.23
CA CYS A 20 -1.65 -14.63 3.75
C CYS A 20 -2.39 -13.41 4.34
N LEU A 21 -1.80 -12.22 4.11
CA LEU A 21 -2.42 -10.92 4.34
C LEU A 21 -3.06 -10.45 3.03
N THR A 22 -4.31 -9.99 3.09
CA THR A 22 -4.93 -9.25 2.00
C THR A 22 -4.56 -7.77 2.11
N VAL A 23 -3.83 -7.28 1.11
CA VAL A 23 -3.58 -5.86 0.88
C VAL A 23 -4.67 -5.32 -0.02
N ARG A 24 -5.38 -4.28 0.44
CA ARG A 24 -6.47 -3.65 -0.31
C ARG A 24 -6.10 -2.21 -0.64
N ALA A 25 -6.42 -1.77 -1.85
CA ALA A 25 -6.18 -0.42 -2.32
C ALA A 25 -7.41 0.17 -3.01
N ARG A 26 -7.49 1.49 -3.00
CA ARG A 26 -8.50 2.26 -3.74
C ARG A 26 -8.08 2.54 -5.17
N VAL A 27 -6.78 2.60 -5.41
CA VAL A 27 -6.16 2.83 -6.71
C VAL A 27 -5.26 1.64 -7.01
N GLU A 28 -5.39 1.06 -8.21
CA GLU A 28 -4.60 -0.09 -8.65
C GLU A 28 -3.10 0.18 -8.58
N ALA A 29 -2.69 1.35 -9.08
CA ALA A 29 -1.29 1.79 -9.11
C ALA A 29 -0.60 1.82 -7.74
N ASP A 30 -1.35 1.90 -6.63
CA ASP A 30 -0.77 1.82 -5.30
C ASP A 30 -0.20 0.41 -5.03
N LEU A 31 -0.88 -0.63 -5.49
CA LEU A 31 -0.40 -2.01 -5.37
C LEU A 31 0.84 -2.25 -6.24
N ASP A 32 0.89 -1.62 -7.41
CA ASP A 32 2.08 -1.64 -8.28
C ASP A 32 3.26 -0.91 -7.62
N ALA A 33 3.00 0.22 -6.98
CA ALA A 33 4.01 0.94 -6.22
C ALA A 33 4.54 0.12 -5.05
N LEU A 34 3.66 -0.59 -4.33
CA LEU A 34 4.04 -1.49 -3.23
C LEU A 34 4.88 -2.69 -3.72
N ARG A 35 4.59 -3.25 -4.90
CA ARG A 35 5.36 -4.36 -5.48
C ARG A 35 6.84 -4.07 -5.63
N ARG A 36 7.23 -2.80 -5.74
CA ARG A 36 8.64 -2.39 -5.79
C ARG A 36 9.41 -2.72 -4.51
N TYR A 37 8.73 -2.67 -3.36
CA TYR A 37 9.28 -3.06 -2.06
C TYR A 37 8.94 -4.50 -1.69
N ALA A 38 7.82 -5.00 -2.20
CA ALA A 38 7.23 -6.28 -1.82
C ALA A 38 7.01 -7.16 -3.07
N PRO A 39 8.07 -7.73 -3.68
CA PRO A 39 7.95 -8.50 -4.92
C PRO A 39 7.12 -9.78 -4.76
N GLY A 40 6.93 -10.27 -3.53
CA GLY A 40 6.03 -11.39 -3.22
C GLY A 40 4.53 -11.04 -3.23
N LEU A 41 4.15 -9.78 -3.48
CA LEU A 41 2.75 -9.37 -3.58
C LEU A 41 2.13 -9.98 -4.86
N SER A 42 1.09 -10.80 -4.71
CA SER A 42 0.38 -11.45 -5.82
C SER A 42 -0.12 -10.47 -6.86
N GLU A 43 -0.58 -10.95 -8.02
CA GLU A 43 -1.29 -10.12 -9.01
C GLU A 43 -2.48 -9.36 -8.40
N THR A 44 -2.79 -8.21 -9.00
CA THR A 44 -3.93 -7.39 -8.57
C THR A 44 -5.23 -8.04 -9.03
N VAL A 45 -6.15 -8.26 -8.10
CA VAL A 45 -7.53 -8.65 -8.37
C VAL A 45 -8.41 -7.40 -8.27
N ALA A 46 -9.07 -7.06 -9.38
CA ALA A 46 -10.05 -5.98 -9.46
C ALA A 46 -11.49 -6.48 -9.18
N GLY A 47 -12.41 -5.55 -8.93
CA GLY A 47 -13.84 -5.86 -8.78
C GLY A 47 -14.24 -6.54 -7.47
N ALA A 48 -13.40 -6.50 -6.44
CA ALA A 48 -13.58 -7.30 -5.22
C ALA A 48 -14.52 -6.68 -4.15
N GLY A 49 -15.13 -5.51 -4.41
CA GLY A 49 -16.02 -4.79 -3.49
C GLY A 49 -16.04 -3.28 -3.73
N THR A 50 -16.71 -2.52 -2.87
CA THR A 50 -16.97 -1.07 -3.06
C THR A 50 -15.87 -0.14 -2.55
N ASP A 51 -15.45 -0.22 -1.28
CA ASP A 51 -14.50 0.77 -0.69
C ASP A 51 -13.02 0.50 -1.05
N TYR A 52 -12.69 -0.74 -1.44
CA TYR A 52 -11.36 -1.12 -1.94
C TYR A 52 -11.51 -2.12 -3.08
N PRO A 53 -11.67 -1.63 -4.33
CA PRO A 53 -11.93 -2.48 -5.49
C PRO A 53 -10.71 -3.32 -5.91
N TYR A 54 -9.50 -2.91 -5.51
CA TYR A 54 -8.25 -3.59 -5.87
C TYR A 54 -7.66 -4.31 -4.66
N ARG A 55 -7.21 -5.55 -4.88
CA ARG A 55 -6.64 -6.40 -3.84
C ARG A 55 -5.47 -7.21 -4.34
N ALA A 56 -4.55 -7.52 -3.44
CA ALA A 56 -3.51 -8.51 -3.64
C ALA A 56 -3.24 -9.23 -2.31
N CYS A 57 -2.58 -10.38 -2.39
CA CYS A 57 -2.21 -11.19 -1.24
C CYS A 57 -0.69 -11.26 -1.09
N ILE A 58 -0.22 -11.28 0.15
CA ILE A 58 1.22 -11.41 0.47
C ILE A 58 1.42 -12.18 1.77
N SER A 59 2.52 -12.91 1.89
CA SER A 59 2.87 -13.54 3.17
C SER A 59 3.31 -12.47 4.20
N PRO A 60 3.14 -12.70 5.51
CA PRO A 60 3.71 -11.82 6.52
C PRO A 60 5.24 -11.72 6.44
N ASP A 61 5.89 -12.82 6.08
CA ASP A 61 7.35 -12.93 6.01
C ASP A 61 7.92 -12.11 4.86
N ASP A 62 7.14 -11.86 3.80
CA ASP A 62 7.52 -10.95 2.71
C ASP A 62 7.12 -9.50 3.01
N LEU A 63 5.97 -9.27 3.66
CA LEU A 63 5.50 -7.91 3.93
C LEU A 63 6.32 -7.22 5.03
N GLY A 64 6.73 -7.93 6.07
CA GLY A 64 7.50 -7.36 7.19
C GLY A 64 8.79 -6.67 6.72
N PRO A 65 9.69 -7.36 5.99
CA PRO A 65 10.90 -6.77 5.42
C PRO A 65 10.61 -5.61 4.47
N ALA A 66 9.59 -5.73 3.62
CA ALA A 66 9.20 -4.64 2.71
C ALA A 66 8.83 -3.36 3.46
N LEU A 67 8.06 -3.47 4.56
CA LEU A 67 7.71 -2.32 5.38
C LEU A 67 8.90 -1.76 6.15
N ALA A 68 9.87 -2.60 6.55
CA ALA A 68 11.11 -2.13 7.15
C ALA A 68 11.92 -1.27 6.16
N GLU A 69 11.99 -1.67 4.88
CA GLU A 69 12.64 -0.89 3.83
C GLU A 69 11.93 0.45 3.59
N VAL A 70 10.59 0.46 3.54
CA VAL A 70 9.80 1.70 3.43
C VAL A 70 10.12 2.68 4.56
N VAL A 71 10.29 2.20 5.79
CA VAL A 71 10.66 3.03 6.94
C VAL A 71 12.07 3.58 6.80
N GLN A 72 13.02 2.78 6.33
CA GLN A 72 14.41 3.22 6.12
C GLN A 72 14.55 4.23 4.99
N ALA A 73 13.64 4.20 4.01
CA ALA A 73 13.61 5.13 2.88
C ALA A 73 13.05 6.52 3.24
N ILE A 74 12.54 6.73 4.46
CA ILE A 74 12.01 8.03 4.87
C ILE A 74 13.15 9.04 5.00
N ASP A 75 13.27 9.91 4.01
CA ASP A 75 14.29 10.96 3.89
C ASP A 75 13.70 12.39 3.93
N TYR A 76 12.42 12.50 4.28
CA TYR A 76 11.64 13.74 4.19
C TYR A 76 11.14 14.22 5.55
N GLY A 77 11.10 15.54 5.74
CA GLY A 77 10.57 16.17 6.96
C GLY A 77 9.06 16.44 6.94
N ASN A 78 8.40 16.32 5.78
CA ASN A 78 6.97 16.59 5.63
C ASN A 78 6.31 15.58 4.68
N PHE A 79 5.40 14.78 5.23
CA PHE A 79 4.69 13.74 4.48
C PHE A 79 3.87 14.29 3.30
N LYS A 80 3.11 15.37 3.51
CA LYS A 80 2.21 15.92 2.48
C LYS A 80 2.99 16.50 1.31
N GLN A 81 4.07 17.23 1.58
CA GLN A 81 4.96 17.76 0.53
C GLN A 81 5.57 16.63 -0.28
N ARG A 82 6.01 15.55 0.39
CA ARG A 82 6.57 14.39 -0.30
C ARG A 82 5.53 13.66 -1.16
N VAL A 83 4.31 13.45 -0.64
CA VAL A 83 3.19 12.91 -1.43
C VAL A 83 2.88 13.80 -2.63
N ALA A 84 2.82 15.12 -2.45
CA ALA A 84 2.56 16.05 -3.55
C ALA A 84 3.65 15.99 -4.63
N ALA A 85 4.92 15.80 -4.23
CA ALA A 85 6.04 15.62 -5.16
C ALA A 85 5.97 14.28 -5.91
N ASN A 86 5.57 13.19 -5.26
CA ASN A 86 5.59 11.85 -5.84
C ASN A 86 4.30 11.45 -6.58
N GLN A 87 3.14 11.89 -6.07
CA GLN A 87 1.81 11.50 -6.54
C GLN A 87 0.94 12.70 -6.99
N GLY A 88 1.47 13.92 -6.90
CA GLY A 88 0.80 15.15 -7.31
C GLY A 88 -0.04 15.82 -6.21
N PRO A 89 -0.33 17.13 -6.36
CA PRO A 89 -1.03 17.96 -5.37
C PRO A 89 -2.55 17.73 -5.31
N GLY A 90 -3.07 16.67 -5.95
CA GLY A 90 -4.43 16.21 -5.70
C GLY A 90 -4.47 15.10 -4.65
N ARG A 91 -3.36 14.39 -4.44
CA ARG A 91 -3.32 13.16 -3.64
C ARG A 91 -3.17 13.44 -2.14
N GLU A 92 -2.29 14.38 -1.82
CA GLU A 92 -2.01 14.87 -0.47
C GLU A 92 -3.23 15.51 0.22
N THR A 93 -4.14 16.13 -0.55
CA THR A 93 -5.37 16.74 -0.04
C THR A 93 -6.34 15.69 0.44
N VAL A 94 -6.27 14.44 -0.03
CA VAL A 94 -7.15 13.38 0.47
C VAL A 94 -6.74 12.91 1.87
N TYR A 95 -5.50 13.18 2.28
CA TYR A 95 -4.96 12.87 3.60
C TYR A 95 -5.20 14.04 4.57
N HIS A 96 -6.46 14.30 4.94
CA HIS A 96 -6.83 15.32 5.94
C HIS A 96 -6.94 14.76 7.36
#